data_AF-A0A0D2P5K7-F1
#
_entry.id   AF-A0A0D2P5K7-F1
#
_cell.length_a   1.000
_cell.length_b   1.000
_cell.length_c   1.000
_cell.angle_alpha   90.00
_cell.angle_beta   90.00
_cell.angle_gamma   90.00
#
_symmetry.space_group_name_H-M   'P 1'
#
loop_
_entity.id
_entity.type
_entity.pdbx_description
1 polymer ?
#
loop_
_entity_poly.entity_id
_entity_poly.type
_entity_poly.pdbx_seq_one_letter_code
_entity_poly.pdbx_strand_id
1 'polypeptide(L)' 'MEAKRVKFELVLIVMAMAMGVLVLSPSLAEGAFGIQLNPCTLDQCIAACKKILHEKFLSATCASGPQGKYCICLG' A
#
# COMPACT_ATOMS: atom_id res chain seq x y z
N MET A 1 -43.54 -12.73 7.08
CA MET A 1 -42.69 -12.24 5.97
C MET A 1 -41.47 -11.44 6.47
N GLU A 2 -41.41 -11.07 7.75
CA GLU A 2 -40.33 -10.29 8.38
C GLU A 2 -38.94 -10.95 8.34
N ALA A 3 -38.84 -12.27 8.58
CA ALA A 3 -37.57 -12.97 8.65
C ALA A 3 -36.79 -13.07 7.31
N LYS A 4 -37.48 -12.92 6.17
CA LYS A 4 -36.81 -12.89 4.85
C LYS A 4 -36.19 -11.51 4.56
N ARG A 5 -36.80 -10.43 5.05
CA ARG A 5 -36.29 -9.06 4.89
C ARG A 5 -35.05 -8.82 5.74
N VAL A 6 -35.08 -9.25 7.01
CA VAL A 6 -33.93 -9.10 7.93
C VAL A 6 -32.68 -9.79 7.38
N LYS A 7 -32.83 -10.97 6.78
CA LYS A 7 -31.72 -11.70 6.14
C LYS A 7 -31.12 -10.93 4.96
N PHE A 8 -31.95 -10.24 4.18
CA PHE A 8 -31.49 -9.51 3.00
C PHE A 8 -30.77 -8.21 3.38
N GLU A 9 -31.26 -7.50 4.39
CA GLU A 9 -30.59 -6.31 4.95
C GLU A 9 -29.26 -6.67 5.62
N LEU A 10 -29.21 -7.77 6.38
CA LEU A 10 -27.95 -8.22 6.98
C LEU A 10 -26.92 -8.60 5.91
N VAL A 11 -27.35 -9.27 4.83
CA VAL A 11 -26.49 -9.62 3.70
C VAL A 11 -25.98 -8.36 2.99
N LEU A 12 -26.83 -7.35 2.79
CA LEU A 12 -26.43 -6.07 2.20
C LEU A 12 -25.41 -5.33 3.07
N ILE A 13 -25.61 -5.29 4.38
CA ILE A 13 -24.67 -4.67 5.33
C ILE A 13 -23.32 -5.41 5.30
N VAL A 14 -23.33 -6.73 5.34
CA VAL A 14 -22.10 -7.55 5.26
C VAL A 14 -21.39 -7.35 3.92
N MET A 15 -22.13 -7.29 2.80
CA MET A 15 -21.58 -6.99 1.47
C MET A 15 -20.96 -5.58 1.41
N ALA A 16 -21.64 -4.57 1.96
CA ALA A 16 -21.14 -3.20 1.99
C ALA A 16 -19.88 -3.08 2.86
N MET A 17 -19.85 -3.76 4.01
CA MET A 17 -18.67 -3.83 4.87
C MET A 17 -17.51 -4.55 4.17
N ALA A 18 -17.77 -5.69 3.50
CA ALA A 18 -16.75 -6.41 2.75
C ALA A 18 -16.18 -5.59 1.59
N MET A 19 -17.03 -4.90 0.83
CA MET A 19 -16.59 -3.98 -0.24
C MET A 19 -15.83 -2.78 0.32
N GLY A 20 -16.29 -2.19 1.43
CA GLY A 20 -15.58 -1.10 2.12
C GLY A 20 -14.20 -1.53 2.62
N VAL A 21 -14.10 -2.74 3.20
CA VAL A 21 -12.83 -3.34 3.59
C VAL A 21 -11.96 -3.57 2.36
N LEU A 22 -12.47 -4.08 1.25
CA LEU A 22 -11.67 -4.31 0.04
C LEU A 22 -11.16 -3.01 -0.62
N VAL A 23 -11.94 -1.92 -0.56
CA VAL A 23 -11.57 -0.60 -1.12
C VAL A 23 -10.60 0.16 -0.19
N LEU A 24 -10.77 0.03 1.12
CA LEU A 24 -9.90 0.69 2.12
C LEU A 24 -8.69 -0.15 2.51
N SER A 25 -8.74 -1.46 2.25
CA SER A 25 -7.53 -2.28 2.26
C SER A 25 -6.62 -1.67 1.22
N PRO A 26 -5.37 -1.30 1.56
CA PRO A 26 -4.40 -1.04 0.53
C PRO A 26 -4.34 -2.31 -0.29
N SER A 27 -4.91 -2.27 -1.49
CA SER A 27 -4.69 -3.28 -2.50
C SER A 27 -3.20 -3.57 -2.43
N LEU A 28 -2.85 -4.84 -2.36
CA LEU A 28 -1.49 -5.34 -2.52
C LEU A 28 -1.03 -5.05 -3.96
N ALA A 29 -1.22 -3.82 -4.43
CA ALA A 29 -0.61 -3.28 -5.60
C ALA A 29 0.86 -3.26 -5.25
N GLU A 30 1.59 -4.10 -5.96
CA GLU A 30 3.04 -4.12 -6.02
C GLU A 30 3.49 -2.67 -6.25
N GLY A 31 3.83 -2.02 -5.14
CA GLY A 31 3.65 -0.59 -4.97
C GLY A 31 5.01 0.06 -5.03
N ALA A 32 5.40 0.55 -6.20
CA ALA A 32 6.60 1.36 -6.31
C ALA A 32 6.31 2.76 -5.73
N PHE A 33 6.87 3.08 -4.57
CA PHE A 33 6.78 4.44 -4.01
C PHE A 33 8.14 5.11 -3.92
N GLY A 34 8.19 6.39 -4.28
CA GLY A 34 9.38 7.21 -4.25
C GLY A 34 9.46 8.04 -2.97
N ILE A 35 10.56 7.95 -2.23
CA ILE A 35 10.89 8.85 -1.12
C ILE A 35 12.03 9.78 -1.54
N GLN A 36 11.91 11.07 -1.26
CA GLN A 36 12.97 12.02 -1.57
C GLN A 36 14.09 11.86 -0.55
N LEU A 37 15.29 11.50 -1.01
CA LEU A 37 16.44 11.21 -0.16
C LEU A 37 17.66 11.92 -0.74
N ASN A 38 18.19 12.91 -0.04
CA ASN A 38 19.38 13.66 -0.46
C ASN A 38 20.40 13.73 0.70
N PRO A 39 21.59 13.10 0.58
CA PRO A 39 22.06 12.28 -0.54
C PRO A 39 21.36 10.90 -0.60
N CYS A 40 20.96 10.46 -1.80
CA CYS A 40 20.46 9.10 -1.98
C CYS A 40 21.63 8.11 -1.97
N THR A 41 21.81 7.42 -0.85
CA THR A 41 22.67 6.24 -0.73
C THR A 41 21.82 4.99 -0.69
N LEU A 42 22.24 3.94 -1.42
CA LEU A 42 21.46 2.72 -1.56
C LEU A 42 21.16 2.07 -0.19
N ASP A 43 22.12 2.07 0.73
CA ASP A 43 21.94 1.53 2.08
C ASP A 43 20.84 2.24 2.88
N GLN A 44 20.86 3.59 2.87
CA GLN A 44 19.83 4.39 3.54
C GLN A 44 18.46 4.22 2.87
N CYS A 45 18.45 4.12 1.54
CA CYS A 45 17.26 3.88 0.74
C CYS A 45 16.63 2.52 1.12
N ILE A 46 17.41 1.44 1.15
CA ILE A 46 16.94 0.11 1.57
C ILE A 46 16.46 0.12 3.01
N ALA A 47 17.19 0.75 3.94
CA ALA A 47 16.79 0.80 5.34
C ALA A 47 15.47 1.54 5.54
N ALA A 48 15.24 2.64 4.80
CA ALA A 48 13.99 3.37 4.82
C ALA A 48 12.84 2.55 4.19
N CYS A 49 13.07 1.93 3.02
CA CYS A 49 12.08 1.09 2.36
C CYS A 49 11.69 -0.12 3.23
N LYS A 50 12.65 -0.78 3.89
CA LYS A 50 12.39 -1.89 4.82
C LYS A 50 11.56 -1.46 6.03
N LYS A 51 11.73 -0.23 6.52
CA LYS A 51 10.89 0.32 7.60
C LYS A 51 9.44 0.58 7.18
N ILE A 52 9.20 0.79 5.89
CA ILE A 52 7.86 1.14 5.39
C ILE A 52 7.15 -0.12 4.88
N LEU A 53 7.84 -0.94 4.09
CA LEU A 53 7.31 -2.16 3.47
C LEU A 53 7.41 -3.39 4.38
N HIS A 54 8.29 -3.37 5.39
CA HIS A 54 8.54 -4.52 6.27
C HIS A 54 8.84 -5.79 5.47
N GLU A 55 8.02 -6.82 5.65
CA GLU A 55 8.08 -8.12 4.98
C GLU A 55 7.76 -8.08 3.49
N LYS A 56 7.17 -7.00 3.00
CA LYS A 56 6.89 -6.79 1.56
C LYS A 56 8.07 -6.20 0.81
N PHE A 57 9.16 -5.85 1.48
CA PHE A 57 10.31 -5.26 0.80
C PHE A 57 10.94 -6.23 -0.22
N LEU A 58 10.82 -5.91 -1.51
CA LEU A 58 11.46 -6.66 -2.58
C LEU A 58 12.80 -6.05 -2.96
N SER A 59 12.84 -4.74 -3.23
CA SER A 59 14.08 -4.06 -3.64
C SER A 59 13.97 -2.54 -3.47
N ALA A 60 15.10 -1.85 -3.56
CA ALA A 60 15.15 -0.40 -3.62
C ALA A 60 16.17 0.08 -4.65
N THR A 61 15.93 1.23 -5.26
CA THR A 61 16.90 1.86 -6.17
C THR A 61 16.94 3.37 -6.01
N CYS A 62 18.11 3.97 -6.16
CA CYS A 62 18.26 5.42 -6.21
C CYS A 62 18.11 5.90 -7.65
N ALA A 63 17.17 6.79 -7.88
CA ALA A 63 16.94 7.46 -9.16
C ALA A 63 17.18 8.97 -9.03
N SER A 64 17.52 9.63 -10.14
CA SER A 64 17.61 11.08 -10.21
C SER A 64 16.44 11.63 -11.03
N GLY A 65 15.74 12.61 -10.50
CA GLY A 65 14.60 13.26 -11.14
C GLY A 65 14.77 14.76 -11.24
N PRO A 66 13.79 15.47 -11.81
CA PRO A 66 13.83 16.92 -11.98
C PRO A 66 13.96 17.69 -10.65
N GLN A 67 13.58 17.08 -9.53
CA GLN A 67 13.67 17.66 -8.18
C GLN A 67 14.85 17.13 -7.34
N GLY A 68 15.79 16.40 -7.96
CA GLY A 68 16.96 15.82 -7.29
C GLY A 68 16.91 14.31 -7.16
N LYS A 69 17.77 13.75 -6.29
CA LYS A 69 17.85 12.30 -6.07
C LYS A 69 16.70 11.83 -5.17
N TYR A 70 16.12 10.69 -5.53
CA TYR A 70 15.07 10.03 -4.76
C TYR A 70 15.28 8.52 -4.77
N CYS A 71 14.74 7.88 -3.74
CA CYS A 71 14.80 6.44 -3.53
C CYS A 71 13.46 5.84 -3.93
N ILE A 72 13.47 4.80 -4.76
CA ILE A 72 12.28 4.04 -5.19
C ILE A 72 12.27 2.75 -4.40
N CYS A 73 11.21 2.51 -3.65
CA CYS A 73 10.97 1.26 -2.92
C CYS A 73 10.02 0.37 -3.71
N LEU A 74 10.34 -0.91 -3.85
CA LEU A 74 9.52 -1.93 -4.50
C LEU A 74 9.06 -2.95 -3.45
N GLY A 75 7.77 -3.25 -3.39
CA GLY A 75 7.20 -4.27 -2.53
C GLY A 75 5.80 -4.66 -2.90
#